data_AF-A0A3M9ZUR2-F1
#
_entry.id   AF-A0A3M9ZUR2-F1
#
_cell.length_a   1.000
_cell.length_b   1.000
_cell.length_c   1.000
_cell.angle_alpha   90.00
_cell.angle_beta   90.00
_cell.angle_gamma   90.00
#
_symmetry.space_group_name_H-M   'P 1'
#
loop_
_entity.id
_entity.type
_entity.pdbx_description
1 polymer ?
#
loop_
_entity_poly.entity_id
_entity_poly.type
_entity_poly.pdbx_seq_one_letter_code
_entity_poly.pdbx_strand_id
1 'polypeptide(L)' 'MDKYLAVMLAFMVVGMPIAFISPDDGQLRKPPLYTLFYASIAGFIVIVLYSSYKGRQERRKANAKRKRPKK' A
#
# COMPACT_ATOMS: atom_id res chain seq x y z
N MET A 1 -7.26 -7.38 -0.03
CA MET A 1 -5.79 -7.43 -0.14
C MET A 1 -5.28 -8.52 0.77
N ASP A 2 -4.11 -9.07 0.49
CA ASP A 2 -3.44 -9.96 1.44
C ASP A 2 -3.16 -9.22 2.76
N LYS A 3 -3.26 -9.91 3.89
CA LYS A 3 -3.09 -9.30 5.23
C LYS A 3 -1.75 -8.60 5.38
N TYR A 4 -0.68 -9.15 4.81
CA TYR A 4 0.67 -8.58 4.90
C TYR A 4 0.76 -7.30 4.06
N LEU A 5 0.12 -7.28 2.89
CA LEU A 5 0.05 -6.10 2.04
C LEU A 5 -0.72 -4.95 2.70
N ALA A 6 -1.81 -5.28 3.41
CA ALA A 6 -2.60 -4.29 4.14
C ALA A 6 -1.81 -3.68 5.32
N VAL A 7 -1.05 -4.51 6.05
CA VAL A 7 -0.16 -4.04 7.11
C VAL A 7 0.92 -3.12 6.55
N MET A 8 1.57 -3.50 5.45
CA MET A 8 2.55 -2.63 4.77
C MET A 8 1.92 -1.31 4.30
N LEU A 9 0.70 -1.34 3.77
CA LEU A 9 0.00 -0.12 3.36
C LEU A 9 -0.25 0.82 4.54
N ALA A 10 -0.67 0.28 5.69
CA ALA A 10 -0.87 1.05 6.90
C ALA A 10 0.43 1.72 7.37
N PHE A 11 1.56 1.02 7.31
CA PHE A 11 2.87 1.61 7.61
C PHE A 11 3.23 2.75 6.66
N MET A 12 2.95 2.63 5.36
CA MET A 12 3.21 3.72 4.41
C MET A 12 2.33 4.95 4.71
N VAL A 13 1.07 4.75 5.07
CA VAL A 13 0.16 5.85 5.42
C VAL A 13 0.55 6.52 6.73
N VAL A 14 0.98 5.77 7.74
CA VAL A 14 1.43 6.29 9.04
C VAL A 14 2.83 6.90 8.95
N GLY A 15 3.69 6.42 8.06
CA GLY A 15 5.01 6.99 7.81
C GLY A 15 4.98 8.42 7.26
N MET A 16 3.93 8.77 6.50
CA MET A 16 3.75 10.13 5.97
C MET A 16 3.64 11.20 7.06
N PRO A 17 2.71 11.13 8.04
CA PRO A 17 2.64 12.11 9.12
C PRO A 17 3.88 12.07 10.03
N ILE A 18 4.47 10.89 10.27
CA ILE A 18 5.72 10.76 11.06
C ILE A 18 6.88 11.52 10.41
N ALA A 19 6.89 11.65 9.08
CA ALA A 19 7.92 12.44 8.40
C ALA A 19 7.85 13.94 8.76
N PHE A 20 6.67 14.45 9.14
CA PHE A 20 6.44 15.85 9.49
C PHE A 20 6.27 16.10 10.99
N ILE A 21 5.74 15.14 11.73
CA ILE A 21 5.44 15.25 13.16
C ILE A 21 6.36 14.30 13.90
N SER A 22 7.10 14.84 14.86
CA SER A 22 7.94 14.02 15.72
C SER A 22 7.08 13.23 16.71
N PRO A 23 7.23 11.89 16.79
CA PRO A 23 6.44 11.07 17.70
C PRO A 23 6.82 11.26 19.18
N ASP A 24 8.02 11.79 19.45
CA ASP A 24 8.54 11.95 20.82
C ASP A 24 7.89 13.15 21.54
N ASP A 25 7.69 14.24 20.81
CA ASP A 25 7.31 15.55 21.32
C ASP A 25 6.07 16.14 20.63
N GLY A 26 5.56 15.48 19.57
CA GLY A 26 4.37 15.90 18.83
C GLY A 26 4.55 17.18 18.01
N GLN A 27 5.75 17.76 17.98
CA GLN A 27 6.04 18.99 17.28
C GLN A 27 6.29 18.77 15.78
N LEU A 28 6.05 19.82 15.00
CA LEU A 28 6.43 19.85 13.58
C LEU A 28 7.96 19.85 13.43
N ARG A 29 8.47 18.86 12.70
CA ARG A 29 9.89 18.72 12.38
C ARG A 29 10.33 19.85 11.44
N LYS A 30 11.41 20.54 11.82
CA LYS A 30 12.12 21.53 10.98
C LYS A 30 13.61 21.13 10.96
N PRO A 31 14.13 20.51 9.89
CA PRO A 31 13.46 20.14 8.63
C PRO A 31 12.66 18.81 8.70
N PRO A 32 11.63 18.64 7.86
CA PRO A 32 10.93 17.36 7.69
C PRO A 32 11.85 16.25 7.15
N LEU A 33 11.48 14.99 7.42
CA LEU A 33 12.14 13.82 6.84
C LEU A 33 11.65 13.56 5.41
N TYR A 34 12.09 14.38 4.46
CA TYR A 34 11.69 14.26 3.05
C TYR A 34 11.96 12.88 2.45
N THR A 35 13.08 12.25 2.79
CA THR A 35 13.40 10.90 2.32
C THR A 35 12.36 9.88 2.77
N LEU A 36 11.93 9.93 4.04
CA LEU A 36 10.90 9.04 4.58
C LEU A 36 9.54 9.30 3.92
N PHE A 37 9.22 10.57 3.68
CA PHE A 37 7.98 10.96 3.00
C PHE A 37 7.91 10.41 1.57
N TYR A 38 8.93 10.67 0.74
CA TYR A 38 8.96 10.19 -0.64
C TYR A 38 9.06 8.67 -0.73
N ALA A 39 9.80 8.02 0.18
CA ALA A 39 9.83 6.57 0.27
C ALA A 39 8.45 5.99 0.61
N SER A 40 7.72 6.63 1.53
CA SER A 40 6.37 6.20 1.93
C SER A 40 5.36 6.33 0.77
N ILE A 41 5.45 7.42 0.00
CA ILE A 41 4.65 7.59 -1.22
C ILE A 41 5.00 6.52 -2.26
N ALA A 42 6.27 6.29 -2.53
CA ALA A 42 6.70 5.28 -3.49
C ALA A 42 6.22 3.87 -3.08
N GLY A 43 6.37 3.51 -1.81
CA GLY A 43 5.89 2.24 -1.27
C GLY A 43 4.38 2.08 -1.37
N PHE A 44 3.62 3.14 -1.05
CA PHE A 44 2.17 3.16 -1.21
C PHE A 44 1.75 2.89 -2.67
N ILE A 45 2.37 3.58 -3.62
CA ILE A 45 2.09 3.41 -5.05
C ILE A 45 2.34 1.96 -5.50
N VAL A 46 3.50 1.39 -5.14
CA VAL A 46 3.85 0.00 -5.49
C VAL A 46 2.82 -0.99 -4.94
N ILE A 47 2.40 -0.84 -3.68
CA ILE A 47 1.41 -1.72 -3.05
C ILE A 47 0.05 -1.63 -3.76
N VAL A 48 -0.40 -0.41 -4.07
CA VAL A 48 -1.69 -0.18 -4.75
C VAL A 48 -1.66 -0.77 -6.16
N LEU A 49 -0.57 -0.57 -6.90
CA LEU A 49 -0.39 -1.12 -8.24
C LEU A 49 -0.35 -2.65 -8.22
N TYR A 50 0.42 -3.25 -7.31
CA TYR A 50 0.52 -4.70 -7.16
C TYR A 50 -0.82 -5.32 -6.78
N SER A 51 -1.53 -4.73 -5.81
CA SER A 51 -2.87 -5.15 -5.40
C SER A 51 -3.88 -5.08 -6.56
N SER A 52 -3.87 -3.98 -7.32
CA SER A 52 -4.72 -3.82 -8.51
C SER A 52 -4.43 -4.89 -9.56
N TYR A 53 -3.14 -5.17 -9.81
CA TYR A 53 -2.72 -6.19 -10.75
C TYR A 53 -3.19 -7.59 -10.33
N LYS A 54 -2.95 -7.97 -9.07
CA LYS A 54 -3.39 -9.25 -8.49
C LYS A 54 -4.92 -9.40 -8.56
N GLY A 55 -5.65 -8.35 -8.19
CA GLY A 55 -7.12 -8.34 -8.26
C GLY A 55 -7.66 -8.54 -9.69
N ARG A 56 -7.01 -7.94 -10.71
CA ARG A 56 -7.39 -8.19 -12.12
C ARG A 56 -7.18 -9.64 -12.52
N GLN A 57 -6.08 -10.27 -12.12
CA GLN A 57 -5.83 -11.67 -12.42
C GLN A 57 -6.84 -12.61 -11.75
N GLU A 58 -7.18 -12.37 -10.48
CA GLU A 58 -8.16 -13.17 -9.75
C GLU A 58 -9.55 -13.11 -10.41
N ARG A 59 -9.98 -11.92 -10.84
CA ARG A 59 -11.23 -11.73 -11.60
C ARG A 59 -11.22 -12.51 -12.92
N ARG A 60 -10.10 -12.49 -13.65
CA ARG A 60 -9.94 -13.27 -14.89
C ARG A 60 -10.04 -14.76 -14.64
N LYS A 61 -9.38 -15.28 -13.60
CA LYS A 61 -9.44 -16.71 -13.21
C LYS A 61 -10.86 -17.13 -12.81
N ALA A 62 -11.56 -16.30 -12.03
CA ALA A 62 -12.94 -16.56 -11.62
C ALA A 62 -13.90 -16.62 -12.83
N ASN A 63 -13.77 -15.68 -13.78
CA ASN A 63 -14.57 -15.67 -15.00
C ASN A 63 -14.25 -16.87 -15.91
N ALA A 64 -12.98 -17.27 -16.03
CA ALA A 64 -12.60 -18.46 -16.79
C ALA A 64 -13.18 -19.76 -16.18
N LYS A 65 -13.19 -19.89 -14.85
CA LYS A 65 -13.85 -21.02 -14.17
C LYS A 65 -15.37 -21.05 -14.41
N ARG A 66 -16.03 -19.89 -14.42
CA ARG A 66 -17.46 -19.78 -14.75
C ARG A 66 -17.78 -20.16 -16.20
N LYS A 67 -16.86 -19.92 -17.12
CA LYS A 67 -17.00 -20.27 -18.56
C LYS A 67 -16.60 -21.71 -18.89
N ARG A 68 -16.02 -22.46 -17.95
CA ARG A 68 -15.70 -23.87 -18.19
C ARG A 68 -16.98 -24.72 -18.08
N PRO A 69 -17.32 -25.51 -19.10
CA PRO A 69 -18.42 -26.46 -18.98
C PRO A 69 -18.09 -27.46 -17.86
N LYS A 70 -19.06 -27.72 -16.97
CA LYS A 70 -18.97 -28.81 -16.00
C LYS A 70 -18.84 -30.11 -16.79
N LYS A 71 -17.72 -30.79 -16.62
CA LYS A 71 -17.53 -32.16 -17.13
C LYS A 71 -18.09 -33.13 -16.10
#